data_AF-E3MDC3-F1
#
_entry.id   AF-E3MDC3-F1
#
_cell.length_a   1.000
_cell.length_b   1.000
_cell.length_c   1.000
_cell.angle_alpha   90.00
_cell.angle_beta   90.00
_cell.angle_gamma   90.00
#
_symmetry.space_group_name_H-M   'P 1'
#
loop_
_entity.id
_entity.type
_entity.pdbx_description
1 polymer ?
#
loop_
_entity_poly.entity_id
_entity_poly.type
_entity_poly.pdbx_seq_one_letter_code
_entity_poly.pdbx_strand_id
1 'polypeptide(L)'
;MSNGLTYLSLQCVLEFLDALKRIPITLRSRVLQRIDSSIPLRVKNINIHNTHLIIDTKSLQSYAQYEFWLMTDDKVKREERRRAEVMKELFVQYLRGKSNIYVDKVLFNKVREVRMGLRVHTG
;
A
#
# COMPACT_ATOMS: atom_id res chain seq x y z
N MET A 1 -3.77 2.86 34.95
CA MET A 1 -4.10 2.07 33.75
C MET A 1 -3.99 3.01 32.56
N SER A 2 -3.14 2.73 31.57
CA SER A 2 -3.16 3.56 30.36
C SER A 2 -4.45 3.23 29.61
N ASN A 3 -5.41 4.15 29.68
CA ASN A 3 -6.58 4.09 28.81
C ASN A 3 -6.03 4.26 27.40
N GLY A 4 -5.98 3.16 26.63
CA GLY A 4 -5.50 3.19 25.25
C GLY A 4 -6.26 4.21 24.42
N LEU A 5 -5.74 4.50 23.22
CA LEU A 5 -6.42 5.40 22.30
C LEU A 5 -7.85 4.91 22.02
N THR A 6 -8.81 5.81 22.20
CA THR A 6 -10.21 5.61 21.82
C THR A 6 -10.34 5.42 20.30
N TYR A 7 -11.47 4.87 19.85
CA TYR A 7 -11.75 4.70 18.42
C TYR A 7 -11.55 6.00 17.61
N LEU A 8 -12.10 7.12 18.12
CA LEU A 8 -12.01 8.43 17.46
C LEU A 8 -10.57 8.95 17.43
N SER A 9 -9.79 8.73 18.50
CA SER A 9 -8.39 9.17 18.51
C SER A 9 -7.52 8.31 17.59
N LEU A 10 -7.76 6.99 17.49
CA LEU A 10 -7.12 6.14 16.48
C LEU A 10 -7.47 6.57 15.06
N GLN A 11 -8.74 6.86 14.78
CA GLN A 11 -9.17 7.33 13.47
C GLN A 11 -8.49 8.65 13.10
N CYS A 12 -8.47 9.62 14.01
CA CYS A 12 -7.80 10.91 13.80
C CYS A 12 -6.30 10.71 13.49
N VAL A 13 -5.58 9.90 14.29
CA VAL A 13 -4.16 9.61 14.05
C VAL A 13 -3.94 8.99 12.67
N LEU A 14 -4.78 8.02 12.27
CA LEU A 14 -4.67 7.38 10.95
C LEU A 14 -5.03 8.33 9.81
N GLU A 15 -5.94 9.28 10.01
CA GLU A 15 -6.34 10.23 8.97
C GLU A 15 -5.22 11.21 8.62
N PHE A 16 -4.48 11.68 9.62
CA PHE A 16 -3.37 12.63 9.44
C PHE A 16 -2.01 11.98 9.19
N LEU A 17 -1.90 10.66 9.28
CA LEU A 17 -0.69 9.95 8.97
C LEU A 17 -0.49 9.83 7.45
N ASP A 18 0.75 10.02 6.98
CA ASP A 18 1.13 9.75 5.59
C ASP A 18 0.59 8.38 5.14
N ALA A 19 -0.09 8.34 3.99
CA ALA A 19 -0.70 7.11 3.47
C ALA A 19 0.28 5.92 3.43
N LEU A 20 1.54 6.19 3.08
CA LEU A 20 2.60 5.18 3.01
C LEU A 20 2.99 4.60 4.37
N LYS A 21 2.94 5.40 5.43
CA LYS A 21 3.20 4.93 6.81
C LYS A 21 1.99 4.21 7.38
N ARG A 22 0.79 4.65 6.98
CA ARG A 22 -0.48 4.10 7.43
C ARG A 22 -0.67 2.65 7.01
N ILE A 23 -0.41 2.32 5.75
CA ILE A 23 -0.65 0.98 5.20
C ILE A 23 0.03 -0.15 6.00
N PRO A 24 1.36 -0.12 6.26
CA PRO A 24 2.01 -1.19 7.01
C PRO A 24 1.54 -1.27 8.47
N ILE A 25 1.08 -0.16 9.07
CA ILE A 25 0.51 -0.17 10.42
C ILE A 25 -0.85 -0.87 10.42
N THR A 26 -1.72 -0.50 9.48
CA THR A 26 -3.10 -1.00 9.43
C THR A 26 -3.17 -2.45 8.99
N LEU A 27 -2.26 -2.91 8.13
CA LEU A 27 -2.18 -4.32 7.71
C LEU A 27 -1.89 -5.30 8.87
N ARG A 28 -1.33 -4.81 9.98
CA ARG A 28 -0.97 -5.64 11.15
C ARG A 28 -2.11 -5.84 12.15
N SER A 29 -3.23 -5.11 12.01
CA SER A 29 -4.34 -5.18 12.96
C SER A 29 -5.68 -5.05 12.25
N ARG A 30 -6.57 -6.05 12.41
CA ARG A 30 -7.93 -6.01 11.84
C ARG A 30 -8.75 -4.83 12.33
N VAL A 31 -8.55 -4.40 13.59
CA VAL A 31 -9.23 -3.22 14.14
C VAL A 31 -8.77 -1.96 13.41
N LEU A 32 -7.46 -1.78 13.24
CA LEU A 32 -6.91 -0.64 12.52
C LEU A 32 -7.26 -0.68 11.03
N GLN A 33 -7.30 -1.86 10.42
CA GLN A 33 -7.72 -2.04 9.03
C GLN A 33 -9.19 -1.61 8.83
N ARG A 34 -10.07 -1.91 9.79
CA ARG A 34 -11.48 -1.51 9.75
C ARG A 34 -11.67 -0.01 9.98
N ILE A 35 -10.84 0.62 10.81
CA ILE A 35 -10.85 2.08 10.96
C ILE A 35 -10.31 2.72 9.68
N ASP A 36 -9.19 2.22 9.17
CA ASP A 36 -8.57 2.73 7.95
C ASP A 36 -9.49 2.61 6.74
N SER A 37 -10.27 1.53 6.59
CA SER A 37 -11.16 1.35 5.43
C SER A 37 -12.17 2.48 5.24
N SER A 38 -12.59 3.16 6.33
CA SER A 38 -13.50 4.32 6.25
C SER A 38 -12.79 5.62 5.85
N ILE A 39 -11.49 5.74 6.14
CA ILE A 39 -10.68 6.92 5.83
C ILE A 39 -10.28 6.87 4.34
N PRO A 40 -10.58 7.90 3.52
CA PRO A 40 -10.17 7.87 2.13
C PRO A 40 -8.65 7.74 1.93
N LEU A 41 -8.24 7.06 0.86
CA LEU A 41 -6.86 7.14 0.39
C LEU A 41 -6.73 8.38 -0.52
N ARG A 42 -5.84 9.31 -0.20
CA ARG A 42 -5.55 10.49 -1.02
C ARG A 42 -4.08 10.46 -1.42
N VAL A 43 -3.83 10.24 -2.70
CA VAL A 43 -2.48 10.10 -3.26
C VAL A 43 -2.48 10.70 -4.66
N LYS A 44 -1.44 11.42 -5.06
CA LYS A 44 -1.30 11.98 -6.42
C LYS A 44 -1.19 10.90 -7.51
N ASN A 45 -0.39 9.86 -7.28
CA ASN A 45 -0.08 8.86 -8.29
C ASN A 45 -0.14 7.45 -7.71
N ILE A 46 -0.84 6.54 -8.39
CA ILE A 46 -0.73 5.10 -8.16
C ILE A 46 -0.19 4.47 -9.43
N ASN A 47 0.96 3.80 -9.35
CA ASN A 47 1.53 3.09 -10.49
C ASN A 47 1.70 1.61 -10.14
N ILE A 48 0.88 0.79 -10.79
CA ILE A 48 0.81 -0.65 -10.61
C ILE A 48 1.70 -1.30 -11.66
N HIS A 49 2.79 -1.89 -11.21
CA HIS A 49 3.66 -2.73 -12.02
C HIS A 49 3.33 -4.21 -11.85
N ASN A 50 3.88 -5.04 -12.73
CA ASN A 50 3.81 -6.49 -12.57
C ASN A 50 4.45 -6.97 -11.26
N THR A 51 5.51 -6.32 -10.76
CA THR A 51 6.28 -6.77 -9.59
C THR A 51 6.19 -5.85 -8.36
N HIS A 52 5.67 -4.64 -8.48
CA HIS A 52 5.68 -3.66 -7.39
C HIS A 52 4.58 -2.58 -7.55
N LEU A 53 4.38 -1.80 -6.49
CA LEU A 53 3.45 -0.66 -6.46
C LEU A 53 4.22 0.61 -6.10
N ILE A 54 3.97 1.69 -6.83
CA ILE A 54 4.52 3.02 -6.54
C ILE A 54 3.37 3.96 -6.19
N ILE A 55 3.52 4.70 -5.09
CA ILE A 55 2.55 5.70 -4.63
C ILE A 55 3.27 7.04 -4.47
N ASP A 56 2.80 8.10 -5.13
CA ASP A 56 3.30 9.48 -4.99
C ASP A 56 4.81 9.61 -5.15
N THR A 57 5.34 8.97 -6.20
CA THR A 57 6.79 8.87 -6.52
C THR A 57 7.62 8.05 -5.54
N LYS A 58 7.06 7.70 -4.38
CA LYS A 58 7.66 6.79 -3.43
C LYS A 58 7.21 5.39 -3.76
N SER A 59 8.14 4.58 -4.20
CA SER A 59 7.90 3.16 -4.22
C SER A 59 7.68 2.68 -2.79
N LEU A 60 6.60 1.93 -2.56
CA LEU A 60 6.59 0.94 -1.48
C LEU A 60 7.44 -0.25 -1.95
N GLN A 61 8.69 0.08 -2.29
CA GLN A 61 9.73 -0.90 -2.51
C GLN A 61 9.92 -1.60 -1.16
N SER A 62 10.02 -2.93 -1.19
CA SER A 62 10.91 -3.58 -0.23
C SER A 62 12.20 -2.77 -0.23
N TYR A 63 12.69 -2.35 0.94
CA TYR A 63 14.00 -1.70 1.13
C TYR A 63 15.13 -2.31 0.28
N ALA A 64 14.95 -3.56 -0.16
CA ALA A 64 15.82 -4.33 -1.00
C ALA A 64 16.25 -3.70 -2.34
N GLN A 65 15.48 -2.84 -3.04
CA GLN A 65 15.84 -2.52 -4.43
C GLN A 65 17.07 -1.59 -4.58
N TYR A 66 17.38 -0.77 -3.58
CA TYR A 66 18.60 0.06 -3.59
C TYR A 66 19.86 -0.74 -3.23
N GLU A 67 19.75 -1.78 -2.40
CA GLU A 67 20.85 -2.73 -2.11
C GLU A 67 20.92 -3.91 -3.11
N PHE A 68 19.88 -4.12 -3.92
CA PHE A 68 19.75 -5.22 -4.89
C PHE A 68 20.75 -5.16 -6.05
N TRP A 69 21.20 -3.97 -6.44
CA TRP A 69 22.23 -3.83 -7.47
C TRP A 69 23.63 -4.27 -7.00
N LEU A 70 23.78 -4.63 -5.71
CA LEU A 70 25.06 -5.03 -5.10
C LEU A 70 25.12 -6.50 -4.63
N MET A 71 24.04 -7.30 -4.75
CA MET A 71 24.03 -8.71 -4.30
C MET A 71 23.93 -9.72 -5.44
N THR A 72 24.92 -10.62 -5.47
CA THR A 72 25.23 -11.59 -6.53
C THR A 72 24.54 -12.96 -6.41
N ASP A 73 23.76 -13.24 -5.35
CA ASP A 73 23.19 -14.57 -5.09
C ASP A 73 21.73 -14.73 -5.62
N ASP A 74 21.53 -15.74 -6.47
CA ASP A 74 20.23 -16.05 -7.09
C ASP A 74 19.14 -16.53 -6.11
N LYS A 75 19.50 -17.09 -4.94
CA LYS A 75 18.52 -17.42 -3.89
C LYS A 75 17.96 -16.15 -3.25
N VAL A 76 18.81 -15.16 -2.98
CA VAL A 76 18.39 -13.85 -2.46
C VAL A 76 17.44 -13.17 -3.45
N LYS A 77 17.77 -13.20 -4.75
CA LYS A 77 16.89 -12.67 -5.81
C LYS A 77 15.53 -13.36 -5.89
N ARG A 78 15.45 -14.66 -5.59
CA ARG A 78 14.18 -15.41 -5.58
C ARG A 78 13.33 -15.07 -4.38
N GLU A 79 13.91 -15.02 -3.19
CA GLU A 79 13.18 -14.69 -1.96
C GLU A 79 12.65 -13.24 -1.98
N GLU A 80 13.43 -12.30 -2.50
CA GLU A 80 12.97 -10.91 -2.65
C GLU A 80 11.84 -10.77 -3.69
N ARG A 81 11.90 -11.53 -4.79
CA ARG A 81 10.78 -11.61 -5.74
C ARG A 81 9.51 -12.12 -5.05
N ARG A 82 9.63 -13.17 -4.26
CA ARG A 82 8.50 -13.74 -3.49
C ARG A 82 7.92 -12.71 -2.51
N ARG A 83 8.77 -12.00 -1.77
CA ARG A 83 8.34 -10.93 -0.84
C ARG A 83 7.62 -9.80 -1.56
N ALA A 84 8.14 -9.37 -2.71
CA ALA A 84 7.51 -8.34 -3.53
C ALA A 84 6.12 -8.77 -4.04
N GLU A 85 5.97 -10.04 -4.40
CA GLU A 85 4.72 -10.61 -4.89
C GLU A 85 3.64 -10.69 -3.78
N VAL A 86 4.03 -11.16 -2.58
CA VAL A 86 3.15 -11.13 -1.40
C VAL A 86 2.77 -9.69 -1.03
N MET A 87 3.74 -8.79 -1.04
CA MET A 87 3.50 -7.38 -0.73
C MET A 87 2.52 -6.74 -1.72
N LYS A 88 2.69 -7.01 -3.01
CA LYS A 88 1.77 -6.59 -4.06
C LYS A 88 0.34 -7.06 -3.78
N GLU A 89 0.16 -8.34 -3.42
CA GLU A 89 -1.17 -8.88 -3.13
C GLU A 89 -1.82 -8.21 -1.91
N LEU A 90 -1.06 -7.99 -0.83
CA LEU A 90 -1.52 -7.25 0.34
C LEU A 90 -1.94 -5.82 -0.01
N PHE A 91 -1.22 -5.15 -0.90
CA PHE A 91 -1.61 -3.82 -1.37
C PHE A 91 -2.88 -3.83 -2.21
N VAL A 92 -3.03 -4.81 -3.10
CA VAL A 92 -4.27 -4.97 -3.88
C VAL A 92 -5.46 -5.18 -2.94
N GLN A 93 -5.29 -6.01 -1.91
CA GLN A 93 -6.31 -6.22 -0.88
C GLN A 93 -6.59 -4.93 -0.08
N TYR A 94 -5.54 -4.19 0.31
CA TYR A 94 -5.68 -2.91 0.98
C TYR A 94 -6.52 -1.93 0.15
N LEU A 95 -6.18 -1.74 -1.12
CA LEU A 95 -6.90 -0.85 -2.03
C LEU A 95 -8.36 -1.27 -2.19
N ARG A 96 -8.63 -2.57 -2.35
CA ARG A 96 -10.00 -3.12 -2.42
C ARG A 96 -10.81 -2.87 -1.14
N GLY A 97 -10.14 -2.81 0.00
CA GLY A 97 -10.76 -2.53 1.29
C GLY A 97 -11.09 -1.05 1.51
N LYS A 98 -10.63 -0.13 0.66
CA LYS A 98 -10.90 1.30 0.80
C LYS A 98 -12.30 1.66 0.34
N SER A 99 -12.99 2.47 1.14
CA SER A 99 -14.27 3.06 0.76
C SER A 99 -14.14 4.00 -0.45
N ASN A 100 -13.13 4.87 -0.42
CA ASN A 100 -12.85 5.86 -1.45
C ASN A 100 -11.33 6.00 -1.68
N ILE A 101 -10.96 6.15 -2.95
CA ILE A 101 -9.59 6.44 -3.38
C ILE A 101 -9.64 7.67 -4.30
N TYR A 102 -9.00 8.74 -3.84
CA TYR A 102 -8.78 9.97 -4.60
C TYR A 102 -7.37 9.95 -5.15
N VAL A 103 -7.26 9.96 -6.47
CA VAL A 103 -5.99 9.88 -7.17
C VAL A 103 -5.99 10.68 -8.46
N ASP A 104 -4.96 11.49 -8.65
CA ASP A 104 -4.83 12.33 -9.86
C ASP A 104 -4.50 11.45 -11.06
N LYS A 105 -3.64 10.44 -10.86
CA LYS A 105 -3.18 9.56 -11.94
C LYS A 105 -3.00 8.12 -11.52
N VAL A 106 -3.61 7.20 -12.28
CA VAL A 106 -3.38 5.76 -12.17
C VAL A 106 -2.65 5.25 -13.41
N LEU A 107 -1.54 4.56 -13.22
CA LEU A 107 -0.73 3.97 -14.28
C LEU A 107 -0.69 2.45 -14.14
N PHE A 108 -0.88 1.75 -15.26
CA PHE A 108 -0.73 0.31 -15.36
C PHE A 108 0.46 0.01 -16.26
N ASN A 109 1.55 -0.48 -15.69
CA ASN A 109 2.80 -0.69 -16.41
C ASN A 109 3.13 -2.19 -16.49
N LYS A 110 3.20 -2.72 -17.71
CA LYS A 110 3.55 -4.13 -17.98
C LYS A 110 2.64 -5.14 -17.25
N VAL A 111 1.39 -4.77 -16.97
CA VAL A 111 0.40 -5.64 -16.32
C VAL A 111 -0.52 -6.22 -17.40
N ARG A 112 -0.73 -7.55 -17.39
CA ARG A 112 -1.55 -8.23 -18.41
C ARG A 112 -3.06 -8.14 -18.11
N GLU A 113 -3.46 -8.12 -16.85
CA GLU A 113 -4.86 -7.96 -16.42
C GLU A 113 -4.89 -7.49 -14.96
N VAL A 114 -5.73 -6.51 -14.63
CA VAL A 114 -6.00 -6.10 -13.25
C VAL A 114 -7.50 -6.10 -13.03
N ARG A 115 -8.01 -7.07 -12.27
CA ARG A 115 -9.40 -7.04 -11.78
C ARG A 115 -9.44 -6.28 -10.47
N MET A 116 -9.75 -4.99 -10.57
CA MET A 116 -9.94 -4.11 -9.42
C MET A 116 -11.35 -3.51 -9.50
N GLY A 117 -12.25 -3.96 -8.63
CA GLY A 117 -13.55 -3.32 -8.41
C GLY A 117 -13.39 -2.06 -7.55
N LEU A 118 -12.60 -1.10 -8.01
CA LEU A 118 -12.32 0.14 -7.28
C LEU A 118 -13.25 1.25 -7.77
N ARG A 119 -13.82 2.00 -6.84
CA ARG A 119 -14.46 3.28 -7.13
C ARG A 119 -13.37 4.35 -7.08
N VAL A 120 -12.79 4.64 -8.24
CA VAL A 120 -11.70 5.62 -8.40
C VAL A 120 -12.31 6.94 -8.87
N HIS A 121 -12.00 8.01 -8.16
CA HIS A 121 -12.36 9.37 -8.56
C HIS A 121 -11.11 10.10 -9.05
N THR A 122 -11.08 10.43 -10.33
CA THR A 122 -10.04 11.28 -10.96
C THR A 122 -10.51 12.73 -10.92
N GLY A 123 -9.68 13.62 -10.38
CA GLY A 123 -9.88 15.07 -10.40
C GLY A 123 -9.38 15.71 -11.68
#